data_AF-A0A5B7KCH7-F1
#
_entry.id   AF-A0A5B7KCH7-F1
#
_cell.length_a   1.000
_cell.length_b   1.000
_cell.length_c   1.000
_cell.angle_alpha   90.00
_cell.angle_beta   90.00
_cell.angle_gamma   90.00
#
_symmetry.space_group_name_H-M   'P 1'
#
loop_
_entity.id
_entity.type
_entity.pdbx_description
1 polymer ?
#
loop_
_entity_poly.entity_id
_entity_poly.type
_entity_poly.pdbx_seq_one_letter_code
_entity_poly.pdbx_strand_id
1 'polypeptide(L)'
;MSHEECMLLLDQKKADLVALNPNEIFIGGRYHSLVPLMKESYDGGRKNYYSVALTHKGNLTHMRSLDDLKGTVACFPSVASMGGWVIPIANVRG
;
A
#
# COMPACT_ATOMS: atom_id res chain seq x y z
N MET A 1 -0.19 -13.35 11.06
CA MET A 1 -0.72 -12.21 11.81
C MET A 1 -0.93 -11.07 10.82
N SER A 2 -2.15 -10.56 10.67
CA SER A 2 -2.46 -9.41 9.81
C SER A 2 -2.14 -8.09 10.52
N HIS A 3 -2.07 -6.97 9.78
CA HIS A 3 -1.93 -5.65 10.40
C HIS A 3 -3.11 -5.31 11.32
N GLU A 4 -4.33 -5.73 10.95
CA GLU A 4 -5.54 -5.53 11.77
C GLU A 4 -5.46 -6.30 13.09
N GLU A 5 -4.98 -7.54 13.07
CA GLU A 5 -4.74 -8.31 14.30
C GLU A 5 -3.70 -7.62 15.21
N CYS A 6 -2.68 -6.98 14.64
CA CYS A 6 -1.70 -6.23 15.40
C CYS A 6 -2.30 -4.95 16.02
N MET A 7 -3.19 -4.26 15.31
CA MET A 7 -3.94 -3.12 15.85
C MET A 7 -4.87 -3.52 16.99
N LEU A 8 -5.51 -4.69 16.91
CA LEU A 8 -6.29 -5.24 18.04
C LEU A 8 -5.43 -5.53 19.27
N LEU A 9 -4.17 -5.93 19.10
CA LEU A 9 -3.25 -6.09 20.24
C LEU A 9 -2.91 -4.76 20.90
N LEU A 10 -2.83 -3.66 20.15
CA LEU A 10 -2.66 -2.32 20.71
C LEU A 10 -3.87 -1.90 21.55
N ASP A 11 -5.08 -2.12 21.05
CA ASP A 11 -6.32 -1.83 21.80
C ASP A 11 -6.37 -2.61 23.13
N GLN A 12 -5.89 -3.86 23.11
CA GLN A 12 -5.81 -4.73 24.28
C GLN A 12 -4.61 -4.45 25.19
N LYS A 13 -3.76 -3.47 24.85
CA LYS A 13 -2.52 -3.14 25.57
C LYS A 13 -1.54 -4.32 25.67
N LYS A 14 -1.50 -5.14 24.61
CA LYS A 14 -0.60 -6.30 24.45
C LYS A 14 0.57 -6.03 23.49
N ALA A 15 0.56 -4.87 22.85
CA ALA A 15 1.64 -4.33 22.03
C ALA A 15 1.74 -2.82 22.29
N ASP A 16 2.86 -2.21 21.91
CA ASP A 16 3.10 -0.78 22.11
C ASP A 16 3.16 0.02 20.80
N LEU A 17 3.69 -0.60 19.74
CA LEU A 17 3.93 0.03 18.45
C LEU A 17 3.70 -0.96 17.30
N VAL A 18 3.26 -0.44 16.16
CA VAL A 18 3.15 -1.16 14.89
C VAL A 18 3.57 -0.23 13.75
N ALA A 19 4.32 -0.77 12.78
CA ALA A 19 4.61 -0.07 11.53
C ALA A 19 3.48 -0.37 10.53
N LEU A 20 2.89 0.68 9.93
CA LEU A 20 1.73 0.57 9.05
C LEU A 20 1.98 1.32 7.74
N ASN A 21 1.47 0.78 6.64
CA ASN A 21 1.40 1.49 5.37
C ASN A 21 0.39 2.63 5.41
N PRO A 22 0.44 3.62 4.48
CA PRO A 22 -0.44 4.78 4.54
C PRO A 22 -1.94 4.48 4.62
N ASN A 23 -2.43 3.46 3.90
CA ASN A 23 -3.84 3.07 3.97
C ASN A 23 -4.20 2.40 5.32
N GLU A 24 -3.27 1.65 5.90
CA GLU A 24 -3.45 1.00 7.20
C GLU A 24 -3.43 2.04 8.34
N ILE A 25 -2.67 3.13 8.20
CA ILE A 25 -2.72 4.28 9.13
C ILE A 25 -4.14 4.89 9.16
N PHE A 26 -4.81 5.00 8.01
CA PHE A 26 -6.21 5.47 7.98
C PHE A 26 -7.12 4.54 8.78
N ILE A 27 -7.01 3.22 8.59
CA ILE A 27 -7.78 2.22 9.35
C ILE A 27 -7.46 2.30 10.85
N GLY A 28 -6.17 2.37 11.21
CA GLY A 28 -5.71 2.48 12.59
C GLY A 28 -6.24 3.73 13.30
N GLY A 29 -6.21 4.88 12.64
CA GLY A 29 -6.78 6.11 13.19
C GLY A 29 -8.30 6.07 13.29
N ARG A 30 -8.99 5.52 12.28
CA ARG A 30 -10.46 5.50 12.21
C ARG A 30 -11.11 4.51 13.16
N TYR A 31 -10.52 3.34 13.34
CA TYR A 31 -11.14 2.21 14.04
C TYR A 31 -10.41 1.78 15.33
N HIS A 32 -9.13 2.11 15.47
CA HIS A 32 -8.30 1.73 16.62
C HIS A 32 -7.75 2.95 17.40
N SER A 33 -8.21 4.16 17.07
CA SER A 33 -7.76 5.42 17.70
C SER A 33 -6.24 5.61 17.75
N LEU A 34 -5.51 5.00 16.80
CA LEU A 34 -4.06 5.08 16.75
C LEU A 34 -3.61 6.46 16.25
N VAL A 35 -2.52 6.95 16.83
CA VAL A 35 -1.89 8.22 16.44
C VAL A 35 -0.50 7.93 15.85
N PRO A 36 -0.18 8.44 14.64
CA PRO A 36 1.15 8.28 14.08
C PRO A 36 2.23 8.97 14.93
N LEU A 37 3.25 8.23 15.36
CA LEU A 37 4.36 8.76 16.16
C LEU A 37 5.64 9.01 15.35
N MET A 38 5.89 8.15 14.36
CA MET A 38 7.09 8.17 13.53
C MET A 38 6.71 7.84 12.10
N LYS A 39 7.58 8.20 11.15
CA LYS A 39 7.44 7.80 9.75
C LYS A 39 8.77 7.30 9.21
N GLU A 40 8.71 6.36 8.30
CA GLU A 40 9.88 5.90 7.57
C GLU A 40 10.47 7.02 6.72
N SER A 41 11.79 7.04 6.62
CA SER A 41 12.54 7.86 5.68
C SER A 41 13.34 6.94 4.78
N TYR A 42 13.26 7.17 3.48
CA TYR A 42 14.01 6.42 2.48
C TYR A 42 15.32 7.13 2.12
N ASP A 43 16.19 6.43 1.41
CA ASP A 43 17.51 6.92 1.00
C ASP A 43 17.47 8.33 0.40
N GLY A 44 18.47 9.13 0.76
CA GLY A 44 18.55 10.54 0.36
C GLY A 44 17.53 11.44 1.07
N GLY A 45 16.98 11.01 2.22
CA GLY A 45 16.03 11.80 3.02
C GLY A 45 14.65 11.93 2.39
N ARG A 46 14.31 11.04 1.45
CA ARG A 46 13.01 11.05 0.76
C ARG A 46 11.92 10.57 1.71
N LYS A 47 10.88 11.37 1.85
CA LYS A 47 9.74 11.12 2.74
C LYS A 47 8.55 10.45 2.04
N ASN A 48 8.63 10.32 0.72
CA ASN A 48 7.58 9.76 -0.15
C ASN A 48 8.19 8.71 -1.06
N TYR A 49 7.39 7.74 -1.47
CA TYR A 49 7.74 6.75 -2.50
C TYR A 49 6.73 6.81 -3.66
N TYR A 50 7.12 6.30 -4.82
CA TYR A 50 6.28 6.25 -6.01
C TYR A 50 5.58 4.89 -6.12
N SER A 51 4.30 4.91 -6.50
CA SER A 51 3.61 3.73 -7.02
C SER A 51 3.96 3.58 -8.49
N VAL A 52 4.51 2.43 -8.88
CA VAL A 52 4.97 2.15 -10.24
C VAL A 52 4.51 0.76 -10.68
N ALA A 53 4.20 0.61 -11.96
CA ALA A 53 3.95 -0.68 -12.58
C ALA A 53 5.21 -1.16 -13.30
N LEU A 54 5.64 -2.38 -13.01
CA LEU A 54 6.81 -3.01 -13.65
C LEU A 54 6.36 -4.08 -14.63
N THR A 55 7.02 -4.14 -15.79
CA THR A 55 6.76 -5.14 -16.82
C THR A 55 8.07 -5.79 -17.27
N HIS A 56 7.98 -7.02 -17.77
CA HIS A 56 9.13 -7.65 -18.42
C HIS A 56 9.47 -6.91 -19.71
N LYS A 57 10.77 -6.71 -19.96
CA LYS A 57 11.25 -6.10 -21.20
C LYS A 57 10.71 -6.89 -22.41
N GLY A 58 10.06 -6.18 -23.35
CA GLY A 58 9.47 -6.77 -24.55
C GLY A 58 8.03 -7.28 -24.37
N ASN A 59 7.50 -7.29 -23.15
CA ASN A 59 6.08 -7.54 -22.88
C ASN A 59 5.34 -6.20 -22.75
N LEU A 60 4.05 -6.18 -23.09
CA LEU A 60 3.19 -4.98 -23.00
C LEU A 60 3.79 -3.74 -23.71
N THR A 61 4.50 -3.94 -24.82
CA THR A 61 5.18 -2.86 -25.57
C THR A 61 4.22 -1.86 -26.23
N HIS A 62 2.95 -2.23 -26.34
CA HIS A 62 1.88 -1.38 -26.85
C HIS A 62 1.13 -0.63 -25.74
N MET A 63 1.51 -0.80 -24.48
CA MET A 63 0.84 -0.18 -23.34
C MET A 63 1.05 1.34 -23.35
N ARG A 64 -0.06 2.07 -23.48
CA ARG A 64 -0.14 3.54 -23.46
C ARG A 64 -0.85 4.05 -22.21
N SER A 65 -1.72 3.23 -21.62
CA SER A 65 -2.37 3.50 -20.34
C SER A 65 -2.50 2.23 -19.50
N LEU A 66 -2.97 2.37 -18.25
CA LEU A 66 -3.29 1.22 -17.39
C LEU A 66 -4.49 0.41 -17.92
N ASP A 67 -5.31 0.98 -18.80
CA ASP A 67 -6.49 0.29 -19.35
C ASP A 67 -6.07 -0.84 -20.32
N ASP A 68 -4.88 -0.72 -20.92
CA ASP A 68 -4.28 -1.75 -21.77
C ASP A 68 -3.86 -3.00 -20.98
N LEU A 69 -3.94 -2.97 -19.64
CA LEU A 69 -3.72 -4.13 -18.78
C LEU A 69 -4.95 -5.05 -18.68
N LYS A 70 -6.07 -4.72 -19.34
CA LYS A 70 -7.27 -5.55 -19.32
C LYS A 70 -7.00 -6.95 -19.85
N GLY A 71 -7.38 -7.96 -19.07
CA GLY A 71 -7.14 -9.38 -19.41
C GLY A 71 -5.71 -9.86 -19.15
N THR A 72 -4.83 -9.00 -18.64
CA THR A 72 -3.48 -9.38 -18.19
C THR A 72 -3.49 -9.84 -16.74
N VAL A 73 -2.45 -10.58 -16.34
CA VAL A 73 -2.22 -10.97 -14.95
C VAL A 73 -1.27 -9.95 -14.31
N ALA A 74 -1.69 -9.38 -13.18
CA ALA A 74 -0.91 -8.44 -12.39
C ALA A 74 -0.58 -9.02 -11.00
N CYS A 75 0.62 -8.72 -10.50
CA CYS A 75 1.07 -9.10 -9.16
C CYS A 75 1.12 -7.86 -8.26
N PHE A 76 0.59 -7.99 -7.04
CA PHE A 76 0.55 -6.91 -6.05
C PHE A 76 1.20 -7.37 -4.74
N PRO A 77 1.88 -6.47 -4.00
CA PRO A 77 2.57 -6.84 -2.76
C PRO A 77 1.60 -7.24 -1.64
N SER A 78 0.50 -6.50 -1.48
CA SER A 78 -0.58 -6.84 -0.55
C SER A 78 -1.87 -6.11 -0.91
N VAL A 79 -3.01 -6.73 -0.58
CA VAL A 79 -4.33 -6.13 -0.74
C VAL A 79 -4.43 -4.88 0.13
N ALA A 80 -5.06 -3.84 -0.41
CA ALA A 80 -5.26 -2.55 0.27
C ALA A 80 -3.98 -1.78 0.65
N SER A 81 -2.78 -2.20 0.20
CA SER A 81 -1.59 -1.34 0.28
C SER A 81 -1.78 -0.07 -0.56
N MET A 82 -1.27 1.07 -0.06
CA MET A 82 -1.45 2.35 -0.75
C MET A 82 -0.81 2.35 -2.14
N GLY A 83 0.50 2.11 -2.22
CA GLY A 83 1.21 2.09 -3.51
C GLY A 83 1.02 0.83 -4.33
N GLY A 84 0.69 -0.30 -3.70
CA GLY A 84 0.57 -1.58 -4.37
C GLY A 84 -0.86 -1.95 -4.78
N TRP A 85 -1.89 -1.32 -4.22
CA TRP A 85 -3.29 -1.69 -4.52
C TRP A 85 -4.19 -0.49 -4.74
N VAL A 86 -4.29 0.41 -3.76
CA VAL A 86 -5.24 1.54 -3.81
C VAL A 86 -4.94 2.47 -4.98
N ILE A 87 -3.68 2.86 -5.17
CA ILE A 87 -3.29 3.74 -6.28
C ILE A 87 -3.49 3.05 -7.64
N PRO A 88 -2.97 1.84 -7.92
CA PRO A 88 -3.20 1.18 -9.19
C PRO A 88 -4.69 1.01 -9.54
N ILE A 89 -5.49 0.51 -8.59
CA ILE A 89 -6.92 0.24 -8.82
C ILE A 89 -7.71 1.53 -9.07
N ALA A 90 -7.38 2.63 -8.40
CA ALA A 90 -8.03 3.92 -8.63
C ALA A 90 -7.72 4.52 -10.02
N ASN A 91 -6.65 4.08 -10.68
CA ASN A 91 -6.23 4.59 -11.99
C ASN A 91 -6.56 3.66 -13.16
N VAL A 92 -7.01 2.43 -12.91
CA VAL A 92 -7.59 1.57 -13.95
C VAL A 92 -9.03 2.01 -14.19
N ARG A 93 -9.38 2.37 -15.43
CA ARG A 93 -10.77 2.65 -15.80
C ARG A 93 -11.44 1.36 -16.28
N GLY A 94 -12.67 1.13 -15.82
CA GLY A 94 -13.49 -0.01 -16.25
C GLY A 94 -13.97 0.11 -17.69
#